data_AF-A0A6N2ZD56-F1
#
_entry.id   AF-A0A6N2ZD56-F1
#
_cell.length_a   1.000
_cell.length_b   1.000
_cell.length_c   1.000
_cell.angle_alpha   90.00
_cell.angle_beta   90.00
_cell.angle_gamma   90.00
#
_symmetry.space_group_name_H-M   'P 1'
#
loop_
_entity.id
_entity.type
_entity.pdbx_description
1 polymer ?
#
loop_
_entity_poly.entity_id
_entity_poly.type
_entity_poly.pdbx_seq_one_letter_code
_entity_poly.pdbx_strand_id
1 'polypeptide(L)'
;MAGIKKTETVEAEVVETAVVPAGKMEFRLINPTEDGFLRRIQWNKEELEAAVRAKIAGYENVVYTEENIKAAKNDRAELNKLIKAIEERRKQVKNIINEPYAVFEAELKEITALINEPVALIDQQVKAFEEKQKEEKKAAIKATYDENIGDLAEVLPFEKIFDSRYLNQTYKLATAQKEIVDKIDTVKTDLETIDSLDSKYKLNAKDVYIKTLDLSKALAENKRLADLEEKLEADKRRKAEEEAERKRQEEIRKQKEAEEQAKREAEEAERKAAEAKKAQEAAAEVEQTEPQSEMGKVIESIEKSAFAQAVAGETQAAPAAQVVDPFAPKEEPEQEKKYRVRFFADGTKEQLGKLIAFMNENNIKYGKIAKESK
;
A
#
# COMPACT_ATOMS: atom_id res chain seq x y z
N MET A 1 -31.42 -40.03 86.82
CA MET A 1 -30.32 -40.39 87.74
C MET A 1 -29.06 -39.76 87.17
N ALA A 2 -28.61 -38.65 87.72
CA ALA A 2 -27.74 -38.60 88.91
C ALA A 2 -26.40 -39.29 88.60
N GLY A 3 -25.40 -38.49 88.24
CA GLY A 3 -24.21 -38.37 89.08
C GLY A 3 -22.98 -38.78 88.25
N ILE A 4 -21.76 -38.30 88.45
CA ILE A 4 -21.10 -37.61 89.56
C ILE A 4 -19.81 -36.99 88.97
N LYS A 5 -19.48 -35.78 89.43
CA LYS A 5 -18.16 -35.12 89.29
C LYS A 5 -17.07 -35.89 90.07
N LYS A 6 -15.80 -35.81 89.62
CA LYS A 6 -14.55 -35.56 90.41
C LYS A 6 -13.35 -36.03 89.57
N THR A 7 -12.45 -35.16 89.10
CA THR A 7 -11.32 -34.44 89.77
C THR A 7 -10.15 -35.34 90.18
N GLU A 8 -8.95 -34.81 89.89
CA GLU A 8 -7.60 -35.19 90.36
C GLU A 8 -7.05 -36.51 89.79
N THR A 9 -5.78 -36.61 89.40
CA THR A 9 -4.60 -35.99 90.03
C THR A 9 -3.48 -35.78 89.00
N VAL A 10 -2.85 -34.60 89.07
CA VAL A 10 -1.53 -34.34 88.48
C VAL A 10 -0.51 -34.92 89.46
N GLU A 11 0.26 -35.92 89.04
CA GLU A 11 1.51 -36.28 89.71
C GLU A 11 2.64 -36.28 88.69
N ALA A 12 3.69 -35.56 89.07
CA ALA A 12 4.85 -35.22 88.29
C ALA A 12 5.79 -36.41 88.16
N GLU A 13 6.29 -36.66 86.94
CA GLU A 13 7.55 -37.37 86.76
C GLU A 13 8.65 -36.36 86.42
N VAL A 14 9.70 -36.44 87.23
CA VAL A 14 10.77 -35.49 87.42
C VAL A 14 11.60 -35.37 86.15
N VAL A 15 11.54 -34.21 85.47
CA VAL A 15 12.56 -33.85 84.48
C VAL A 15 13.77 -33.35 85.26
N GLU A 16 14.69 -34.29 85.44
CA GLU A 16 16.02 -34.06 86.00
C GLU A 16 16.71 -32.92 85.24
N THR A 17 17.04 -31.89 86.00
CA THR A 17 17.72 -30.68 85.57
C THR A 17 19.12 -30.99 85.06
N ALA A 18 19.26 -31.13 83.74
CA ALA A 18 20.56 -31.10 83.08
C ALA A 18 21.10 -29.65 83.05
N VAL A 19 21.87 -29.31 84.08
CA VAL A 19 22.68 -28.09 84.16
C VAL A 19 23.67 -28.06 82.99
N VAL A 20 23.55 -27.07 82.09
CA VAL A 20 24.52 -26.83 81.02
C VAL A 20 25.56 -25.81 81.51
N PRO A 21 26.87 -26.16 81.57
CA PRO A 21 27.92 -25.23 81.96
C PRO A 21 28.15 -24.15 80.90
N ALA A 22 28.49 -22.94 81.38
CA ALA A 22 28.75 -21.76 80.57
C ALA A 22 29.90 -21.98 79.57
N GLY A 23 29.62 -21.77 78.28
CA GLY A 23 30.67 -21.64 77.25
C GLY A 23 30.49 -22.46 75.98
N LYS A 24 29.31 -22.44 75.34
CA LYS A 24 29.15 -22.65 73.87
C LYS A 24 27.73 -22.24 73.46
N MET A 25 27.62 -21.16 72.68
CA MET A 25 26.36 -20.77 72.05
C MET A 25 26.14 -21.65 70.81
N GLU A 26 25.28 -22.65 70.92
CA GLU A 26 24.97 -23.55 69.80
C GLU A 26 23.48 -23.48 69.42
N PHE A 27 23.23 -23.35 68.12
CA PHE A 27 21.89 -23.38 67.52
C PHE A 27 21.45 -24.83 67.36
N ARG A 28 20.27 -25.19 67.88
CA ARG A 28 19.69 -26.53 67.76
C ARG A 28 18.35 -26.47 67.00
N LEU A 29 18.25 -27.26 65.94
CA LEU A 29 17.03 -27.43 65.14
C LEU A 29 16.18 -28.53 65.79
N ILE A 30 14.96 -28.22 66.21
CA ILE A 30 14.03 -29.18 66.80
C ILE A 30 12.94 -29.41 65.76
N ASN A 31 12.86 -30.61 65.18
CA ASN A 31 11.97 -30.88 64.06
C ASN A 31 10.63 -31.47 64.56
N PRO A 32 9.46 -30.85 64.33
CA PRO A 32 8.17 -31.49 64.62
C PRO A 32 7.83 -32.46 63.48
N THR A 33 7.89 -33.76 63.77
CA THR A 33 7.67 -34.83 62.78
C THR A 33 6.31 -35.46 63.03
N GLU A 34 5.29 -35.06 62.27
CA GLU A 34 4.04 -35.85 62.19
C GLU A 34 3.52 -36.05 60.75
N ASP A 35 4.16 -35.49 59.71
CA ASP A 35 3.59 -35.58 58.34
C ASP A 35 4.64 -35.60 57.21
N GLY A 36 5.91 -35.86 57.51
CA GLY A 36 7.01 -35.89 56.53
C GLY A 36 7.35 -34.54 55.85
N PHE A 37 6.51 -33.52 56.01
CA PHE A 37 6.69 -32.19 55.42
C PHE A 37 6.99 -31.12 56.48
N LEU A 38 8.06 -30.34 56.26
CA LEU A 38 8.45 -29.24 57.14
C LEU A 38 7.48 -28.05 56.99
N ARG A 39 6.45 -27.98 57.84
CA ARG A 39 5.48 -26.87 57.85
C ARG A 39 6.01 -25.61 58.53
N ARG A 40 6.91 -25.75 59.51
CA ARG A 40 7.53 -24.65 60.27
C ARG A 40 8.89 -25.07 60.81
N ILE A 41 9.89 -24.20 60.69
CA ILE A 41 11.21 -24.38 61.31
C ILE A 41 11.12 -23.97 62.78
N GLN A 42 11.21 -24.92 63.71
CA GLN A 42 11.35 -24.64 65.14
C GLN A 42 12.83 -24.67 65.54
N TRP A 43 13.25 -23.70 66.34
CA TRP A 43 14.64 -23.54 66.78
C TRP A 43 14.70 -22.85 68.14
N ASN A 44 15.85 -22.91 68.82
CA ASN A 44 16.09 -22.35 70.15
C ASN A 44 16.19 -20.80 70.16
N LYS A 45 15.17 -20.13 69.60
CA LYS A 45 15.10 -18.67 69.49
C LYS A 45 15.19 -18.00 70.86
N GLU A 46 14.40 -18.45 71.83
CA GLU A 46 14.32 -17.81 73.15
C GLU A 46 15.63 -17.92 73.93
N GLU A 47 16.28 -19.08 73.89
CA GLU A 47 17.60 -19.30 74.51
C GLU A 47 18.68 -18.45 73.84
N LEU A 48 18.73 -18.42 72.50
CA LEU A 48 19.73 -17.63 71.78
C LEU A 48 19.49 -16.13 72.00
N GLU A 49 18.23 -15.68 71.99
CA GLU A 49 17.85 -14.30 72.24
C GLU A 49 18.20 -13.87 73.67
N ALA A 50 17.93 -14.72 74.67
CA ALA A 50 18.31 -14.47 76.06
C ALA A 50 19.83 -14.39 76.23
N ALA A 51 20.59 -15.30 75.60
CA ALA A 51 22.04 -15.30 75.67
C ALA A 51 22.68 -14.09 74.98
N VAL A 52 22.11 -13.65 73.85
CA VAL A 52 22.53 -12.43 73.14
C VAL A 52 22.18 -11.18 73.95
N ARG A 53 20.96 -11.09 74.51
CA ARG A 53 20.56 -9.97 75.38
C ARG A 53 21.44 -9.88 76.64
N ALA A 54 21.76 -11.00 77.27
CA ALA A 54 22.64 -11.04 78.44
C ALA A 54 24.05 -10.55 78.11
N LYS A 55 24.59 -10.89 76.92
CA LYS A 55 25.88 -10.34 76.46
C LYS A 55 25.79 -8.85 76.13
N ILE A 56 24.68 -8.38 75.55
CA ILE A 56 24.54 -6.98 75.12
C ILE A 56 24.26 -6.03 76.29
N ALA A 57 23.64 -6.50 77.37
CA ALA A 57 23.39 -5.71 78.58
C ALA A 57 24.67 -5.14 79.22
N GLY A 58 25.82 -5.79 79.00
CA GLY A 58 27.13 -5.30 79.44
C GLY A 58 27.70 -4.15 78.60
N TYR A 59 27.12 -3.84 77.43
CA TYR A 59 27.61 -2.82 76.49
C TYR A 59 26.76 -1.55 76.45
N GLU A 60 25.58 -1.54 77.09
CA GLU A 60 24.58 -0.45 76.98
C GLU A 60 24.99 0.86 77.69
N ASN A 61 25.96 0.81 78.63
CA ASN A 61 26.42 1.96 79.42
C ASN A 61 27.95 2.17 79.44
N VAL A 62 28.69 1.65 78.46
CA VAL A 62 30.17 1.72 78.44
C VAL A 62 30.67 2.91 77.60
N VAL A 63 31.32 3.88 78.26
CA VAL A 63 32.08 4.95 77.59
C VAL A 63 33.50 4.44 77.30
N TYR A 64 33.83 4.28 76.03
CA TYR A 64 35.13 3.76 75.61
C TYR A 64 36.23 4.85 75.70
N THR A 65 37.14 4.71 76.66
CA THR A 65 38.37 5.51 76.81
C THR A 65 39.57 4.83 76.14
N GLU A 66 40.70 5.53 75.94
CA GLU A 66 41.89 5.00 75.24
C GLU A 66 42.41 3.66 75.79
N GLU A 67 42.26 3.41 77.10
CA GLU A 67 42.63 2.15 77.76
C GLU A 67 41.67 0.98 77.43
N ASN A 68 40.40 1.27 77.13
CA ASN A 68 39.34 0.27 76.91
C ASN A 68 39.05 -0.04 75.43
N ILE A 69 39.68 0.67 74.49
CA ILE A 69 39.51 0.47 73.04
C ILE A 69 39.89 -0.97 72.61
N LYS A 70 40.87 -1.58 73.28
CA LYS A 70 41.30 -2.96 72.96
C LYS A 70 40.22 -4.00 73.31
N ALA A 71 39.56 -3.84 74.46
CA ALA A 71 38.43 -4.70 74.86
C ALA A 71 37.24 -4.53 73.92
N ALA A 72 36.88 -3.28 73.60
CA ALA A 72 35.80 -2.96 72.66
C ALA A 72 35.98 -3.59 71.26
N LYS A 73 37.23 -3.60 70.75
CA LYS A 73 37.56 -4.24 69.48
C LYS A 73 37.40 -5.77 69.54
N ASN A 74 37.72 -6.39 70.68
CA ASN A 74 37.51 -7.83 70.88
C ASN A 74 36.03 -8.17 70.97
N ASP A 75 35.24 -7.41 71.74
CA ASP A 75 33.79 -7.59 71.87
C ASP A 75 33.09 -7.44 70.52
N ARG A 76 33.44 -6.41 69.74
CA ARG A 76 32.96 -6.24 68.37
C ARG A 76 33.32 -7.45 67.48
N ALA A 77 34.51 -8.01 67.63
CA ALA A 77 34.91 -9.19 66.88
C ALA A 77 34.11 -10.43 67.29
N GLU A 78 33.80 -10.61 68.58
CA GLU A 78 32.92 -11.67 69.07
C GLU A 78 31.48 -11.55 68.56
N LEU A 79 30.89 -10.35 68.63
CA LEU A 79 29.56 -10.09 68.09
C LEU A 79 29.50 -10.36 66.58
N ASN A 80 30.52 -9.92 65.83
CA ASN A 80 30.61 -10.21 64.40
C ASN A 80 30.79 -11.72 64.11
N LYS A 81 31.47 -12.47 64.98
CA LYS A 81 31.57 -13.94 64.86
C LYS A 81 30.20 -14.59 65.10
N LEU A 82 29.43 -14.14 66.09
CA LEU A 82 28.08 -14.63 66.34
C LEU A 82 27.13 -14.34 65.17
N ILE A 83 27.17 -13.11 64.62
CA ILE A 83 26.40 -12.75 63.42
C ILE A 83 26.74 -13.69 62.26
N LYS A 84 28.04 -13.92 61.99
CA LYS A 84 28.48 -14.83 60.93
C LYS A 84 27.99 -16.27 61.15
N ALA A 85 28.05 -16.78 62.38
CA ALA A 85 27.58 -18.13 62.71
C ALA A 85 26.07 -18.29 62.47
N ILE A 86 25.26 -17.28 62.81
CA ILE A 86 23.81 -17.27 62.56
C ILE A 86 23.53 -17.27 61.05
N GLU A 87 24.22 -16.44 60.28
CA GLU A 87 24.05 -16.37 58.83
C GLU A 87 24.48 -17.66 58.12
N GLU A 88 25.59 -18.26 58.55
CA GLU A 88 26.07 -19.53 58.03
C GLU A 88 25.05 -20.65 58.31
N ARG A 89 24.49 -20.68 59.52
CA ARG A 89 23.46 -21.66 59.86
C ARG A 89 22.17 -21.44 59.07
N ARG A 90 21.75 -20.20 58.84
CA ARG A 90 20.62 -19.88 57.95
C ARG A 90 20.83 -20.45 56.55
N LYS A 91 22.04 -20.32 55.99
CA LYS A 91 22.40 -20.86 54.67
C LYS A 91 22.35 -22.40 54.67
N GLN A 92 22.88 -23.04 55.70
CA GLN A 92 22.81 -24.49 55.85
C GLN A 92 21.37 -24.99 55.91
N VAL A 93 20.52 -24.38 56.74
CA VAL A 93 19.10 -24.73 56.83
C VAL A 93 18.38 -24.53 55.49
N LYS A 94 18.65 -23.43 54.77
CA LYS A 94 18.10 -23.23 53.42
C LYS A 94 18.52 -24.34 52.47
N ASN A 95 19.78 -24.75 52.50
CA ASN A 95 20.28 -25.81 51.62
C ASN A 95 19.62 -27.16 51.95
N ILE A 96 19.53 -27.52 53.23
CA ILE A 96 18.87 -28.77 53.68
C ILE A 96 17.40 -28.83 53.25
N ILE A 97 16.69 -27.70 53.25
CA ILE A 97 15.29 -27.63 52.82
C ILE A 97 15.16 -27.65 51.30
N ASN A 98 16.09 -27.00 50.59
CA ASN A 98 16.06 -26.94 49.13
C ASN A 98 16.57 -28.23 48.46
N GLU A 99 17.38 -29.03 49.15
CA GLU A 99 17.88 -30.32 48.64
C GLU A 99 16.75 -31.31 48.31
N PRO A 100 15.78 -31.63 49.20
CA PRO A 100 14.66 -32.50 48.85
C PRO A 100 13.75 -31.88 47.78
N TYR A 101 13.64 -30.55 47.72
CA TYR A 101 12.92 -29.87 46.64
C TYR A 101 13.63 -30.02 45.29
N ALA A 102 14.96 -29.90 45.25
CA ALA A 102 15.74 -30.06 44.04
C ALA A 102 15.69 -31.50 43.52
N VAL A 103 15.71 -32.49 44.41
CA VAL A 103 15.51 -33.92 44.06
C VAL A 103 14.12 -34.12 43.46
N PHE A 104 13.07 -33.61 44.12
CA PHE A 104 11.70 -33.66 43.61
C PHE A 104 11.56 -32.98 42.23
N GLU A 105 12.16 -31.79 42.04
CA GLU A 105 12.15 -31.09 40.76
C GLU A 105 12.88 -31.90 39.68
N ALA A 106 13.98 -32.56 40.01
CA ALA A 106 14.72 -33.44 39.10
C ALA A 106 13.87 -34.66 38.69
N GLU A 107 13.25 -35.35 39.65
CA GLU A 107 12.35 -36.49 39.38
C GLU A 107 11.17 -36.07 38.50
N LEU A 108 10.56 -34.90 38.76
CA LEU A 108 9.50 -34.37 37.90
C LEU A 108 9.99 -34.05 36.49
N LYS A 109 11.21 -33.50 36.34
CA LYS A 109 11.81 -33.25 35.03
C LYS A 109 12.08 -34.53 34.26
N GLU A 110 12.54 -35.59 34.94
CA GLU A 110 12.72 -36.91 34.34
C GLU A 110 11.40 -37.47 33.83
N ILE A 111 10.34 -37.45 34.65
CA ILE A 111 8.99 -37.88 34.23
C ILE A 111 8.47 -37.04 33.07
N THR A 112 8.67 -35.71 33.13
CA THR A 112 8.24 -34.80 32.07
C THR A 112 9.02 -35.05 30.77
N ALA A 113 10.31 -35.40 30.86
CA ALA A 113 11.13 -35.74 29.70
C ALA A 113 10.64 -37.02 29.02
N LEU A 114 10.26 -38.05 29.79
CA LEU A 114 9.67 -39.30 29.28
C LEU A 114 8.35 -39.06 28.51
N ILE A 115 7.63 -37.98 28.81
CA ILE A 115 6.39 -37.60 28.10
C ILE A 115 6.71 -36.72 26.88
N ASN A 116 7.63 -35.76 27.03
CA ASN A 116 7.96 -34.83 25.95
C ASN A 116 8.58 -35.51 24.74
N GLU A 117 9.37 -36.58 24.94
CA GLU A 117 9.97 -37.33 23.84
C GLU A 117 8.91 -37.96 22.90
N PRO A 118 7.95 -38.78 23.37
CA PRO A 118 6.90 -39.30 22.51
C PRO A 118 5.97 -38.21 21.98
N VAL A 119 5.71 -37.13 22.73
CA VAL A 119 4.94 -35.97 22.21
C VAL A 119 5.64 -35.36 20.99
N ALA A 120 6.96 -35.14 21.05
CA ALA A 120 7.71 -34.61 19.92
C ALA A 120 7.71 -35.57 18.73
N LEU A 121 7.80 -36.88 18.95
CA LEU A 121 7.71 -37.89 17.89
C LEU A 121 6.31 -37.92 17.25
N ILE A 122 5.25 -37.83 18.05
CA ILE A 122 3.87 -37.76 17.56
C ILE A 122 3.68 -36.49 16.74
N ASP A 123 4.13 -35.33 17.23
CA ASP A 123 4.03 -34.06 16.52
C ASP A 123 4.75 -34.11 15.16
N GLN A 124 5.94 -34.72 15.10
CA GLN A 124 6.65 -34.92 13.84
C GLN A 124 5.88 -35.83 12.88
N GLN A 125 5.33 -36.94 13.37
CA GLN A 125 4.53 -37.86 12.56
C GLN A 125 3.24 -37.20 12.05
N VAL A 126 2.55 -36.42 12.90
CA VAL A 126 1.35 -35.67 12.52
C VAL A 126 1.68 -34.65 11.43
N LYS A 127 2.76 -33.87 11.59
CA LYS A 127 3.21 -32.92 10.56
C LYS A 127 3.57 -33.59 9.26
N ALA A 128 4.31 -34.71 9.30
CA ALA A 128 4.67 -35.47 8.11
C ALA A 128 3.43 -36.03 7.40
N PHE A 129 2.44 -36.50 8.16
CA PHE A 129 1.19 -37.00 7.61
C PHE A 129 0.32 -35.89 7.01
N GLU A 130 0.21 -34.74 7.67
CA GLU A 130 -0.50 -33.57 7.14
C GLU A 130 0.15 -33.05 5.86
N GLU A 131 1.48 -32.99 5.80
CA GLU A 131 2.18 -32.56 4.60
C GLU A 131 1.99 -33.56 3.45
N LYS A 132 2.09 -34.86 3.75
CA LYS A 132 1.78 -35.92 2.77
C LYS A 132 0.34 -35.79 2.25
N GLN A 133 -0.64 -35.55 3.12
CA GLN A 133 -2.03 -35.33 2.67
C GLN A 133 -2.17 -34.09 1.79
N LYS A 134 -1.46 -33.00 2.07
CA LYS A 134 -1.45 -31.81 1.19
C LYS A 134 -0.81 -32.13 -0.16
N GLU A 135 0.29 -32.86 -0.18
CA GLU A 135 0.95 -33.29 -1.41
C GLU A 135 0.06 -34.21 -2.25
N GLU A 136 -0.55 -35.23 -1.63
CA GLU A 136 -1.51 -36.13 -2.29
C GLU A 136 -2.71 -35.35 -2.85
N LYS A 137 -3.24 -34.39 -2.08
CA LYS A 137 -4.33 -33.53 -2.53
C LYS A 137 -3.92 -32.62 -3.68
N LYS A 138 -2.73 -32.02 -3.59
CA LYS A 138 -2.15 -31.20 -4.68
C LYS A 138 -1.96 -32.05 -5.93
N ALA A 139 -1.44 -33.26 -5.80
CA ALA A 139 -1.25 -34.20 -6.89
C ALA A 139 -2.58 -34.62 -7.51
N ALA A 140 -3.62 -34.88 -6.72
CA ALA A 140 -4.95 -35.19 -7.22
C ALA A 140 -5.58 -34.02 -7.99
N ILE A 141 -5.43 -32.79 -7.47
CA ILE A 141 -5.89 -31.58 -8.18
C ILE A 141 -5.08 -31.36 -9.46
N LYS A 142 -3.77 -31.59 -9.42
CA LYS A 142 -2.90 -31.48 -10.59
C LYS A 142 -3.25 -32.53 -11.65
N ALA A 143 -3.56 -33.76 -11.25
CA ALA A 143 -4.02 -34.80 -12.16
C ALA A 143 -5.33 -34.39 -12.86
N THR A 144 -6.31 -33.84 -12.11
CA THR A 144 -7.53 -33.29 -12.71
C THR A 144 -7.24 -32.16 -13.68
N TYR A 145 -6.29 -31.27 -13.37
CA TYR A 145 -5.85 -30.25 -14.31
C TYR A 145 -5.23 -30.85 -15.58
N ASP A 146 -4.26 -31.78 -15.43
CA ASP A 146 -3.55 -32.40 -16.56
C ASP A 146 -4.52 -33.17 -17.48
N GLU A 147 -5.58 -33.78 -16.91
CA GLU A 147 -6.63 -34.48 -17.67
C GLU A 147 -7.56 -33.53 -18.45
N ASN A 148 -7.82 -32.32 -17.93
CA ASN A 148 -8.82 -31.40 -18.51
C ASN A 148 -8.20 -30.25 -19.33
N ILE A 149 -6.92 -29.93 -19.14
CA ILE A 149 -6.28 -28.76 -19.77
C ILE A 149 -6.12 -28.89 -21.28
N GLY A 150 -5.85 -30.10 -21.79
CA GLY A 150 -5.60 -30.34 -23.21
C GLY A 150 -4.51 -29.42 -23.78
N ASP A 151 -4.79 -28.79 -24.92
CA ASP A 151 -3.85 -27.93 -25.66
C ASP A 151 -3.62 -26.56 -25.00
N LEU A 152 -4.33 -26.23 -23.92
CA LEU A 152 -4.21 -24.95 -23.22
C LEU A 152 -3.04 -24.91 -22.22
N ALA A 153 -2.27 -26.00 -22.08
CA ALA A 153 -1.22 -26.12 -21.07
C ALA A 153 -0.11 -25.06 -21.19
N GLU A 154 0.22 -24.63 -22.42
CA GLU A 154 1.21 -23.56 -22.64
C GLU A 154 0.69 -22.18 -22.20
N VAL A 155 -0.62 -21.99 -22.27
CA VAL A 155 -1.29 -20.70 -22.10
C VAL A 155 -1.76 -20.50 -20.65
N LEU A 156 -2.23 -21.57 -20.02
CA LEU A 156 -2.81 -21.57 -18.68
C LEU A 156 -2.09 -22.60 -17.78
N PRO A 157 -0.89 -22.27 -17.25
CA PRO A 157 -0.18 -23.14 -16.31
C PRO A 157 -0.98 -23.41 -15.03
N PHE A 158 -0.73 -24.56 -14.42
CA PHE A 158 -1.37 -24.98 -13.17
C PHE A 158 -1.28 -23.91 -12.07
N GLU A 159 -0.11 -23.28 -11.95
CA GLU A 159 0.19 -22.25 -10.94
C GLU A 159 -0.72 -21.02 -11.07
N LYS A 160 -1.25 -20.72 -12.26
CA LYS A 160 -2.15 -19.57 -12.46
C LYS A 160 -3.56 -19.82 -11.92
N ILE A 161 -4.02 -21.07 -11.94
CA ILE A 161 -5.38 -21.42 -11.53
C ILE A 161 -5.45 -22.04 -10.13
N PHE A 162 -4.32 -22.56 -9.64
CA PHE A 162 -4.19 -23.19 -8.34
C PHE A 162 -4.27 -22.18 -7.20
N ASP A 163 -5.03 -22.53 -6.15
CA ASP A 163 -5.17 -21.74 -4.94
C ASP A 163 -4.67 -22.54 -3.73
N SER A 164 -3.83 -21.94 -2.89
CA SER A 164 -3.31 -22.59 -1.68
C SER A 164 -4.40 -23.03 -0.71
N ARG A 165 -5.56 -22.37 -0.73
CA ARG A 165 -6.74 -22.74 0.07
C ARG A 165 -7.24 -24.14 -0.24
N TYR A 166 -6.99 -24.64 -1.45
CA TYR A 166 -7.35 -26.01 -1.82
C TYR A 166 -6.60 -27.04 -0.99
N LEU A 167 -5.44 -26.71 -0.42
CA LEU A 167 -4.67 -27.62 0.45
C LEU A 167 -5.18 -27.66 1.88
N ASN A 168 -6.06 -26.75 2.28
CA ASN A 168 -6.63 -26.75 3.63
C ASN A 168 -7.44 -28.03 3.86
N GLN A 169 -7.28 -28.63 5.04
CA GLN A 169 -7.97 -29.87 5.41
C GLN A 169 -9.50 -29.74 5.32
N THR A 170 -10.04 -28.57 5.67
CA THR A 170 -11.48 -28.29 5.65
C THR A 170 -12.05 -28.13 4.24
N TYR A 171 -11.20 -27.85 3.25
CA TYR A 171 -11.64 -27.60 1.89
C TYR A 171 -11.83 -28.94 1.15
N LYS A 172 -12.97 -29.18 0.52
CA LYS A 172 -13.27 -30.47 -0.10
C LYS A 172 -12.48 -30.66 -1.40
N LEU A 173 -11.84 -31.82 -1.59
CA LEU A 173 -11.09 -32.15 -2.81
C LEU A 173 -11.98 -32.04 -4.07
N ALA A 174 -13.19 -32.60 -4.03
CA ALA A 174 -14.13 -32.53 -5.15
C ALA A 174 -14.51 -31.08 -5.53
N THR A 175 -14.60 -30.18 -4.55
CA THR A 175 -14.87 -28.76 -4.82
C THR A 175 -13.65 -28.10 -5.47
N ALA A 176 -12.43 -28.42 -5.02
CA ALA A 176 -11.21 -27.90 -5.65
C ALA A 176 -11.06 -28.38 -7.10
N GLN A 177 -11.32 -29.67 -7.34
CA GLN A 177 -11.31 -30.26 -8.68
C GLN A 177 -12.33 -29.59 -9.59
N LYS A 178 -13.56 -29.39 -9.09
CA LYS A 178 -14.59 -28.69 -9.85
C LYS A 178 -14.18 -27.24 -10.17
N GLU A 179 -13.68 -26.48 -9.20
CA GLU A 179 -13.25 -25.09 -9.46
C GLU A 179 -12.11 -25.01 -10.48
N ILE A 180 -11.22 -26.00 -10.52
CA ILE A 180 -10.16 -26.08 -11.53
C ILE A 180 -10.76 -26.33 -12.92
N VAL A 181 -11.68 -27.29 -13.04
CA VAL A 181 -12.37 -27.58 -14.30
C VAL A 181 -13.17 -26.36 -14.76
N ASP A 182 -13.96 -25.74 -13.87
CA ASP A 182 -14.76 -24.55 -14.17
C ASP A 182 -13.88 -23.39 -14.69
N LYS A 183 -12.67 -23.21 -14.11
CA LYS A 183 -11.70 -22.20 -14.59
C LYS A 183 -11.15 -22.54 -15.97
N ILE A 184 -10.81 -23.80 -16.24
CA ILE A 184 -10.33 -24.25 -17.55
C ILE A 184 -11.43 -24.05 -18.60
N ASP A 185 -12.66 -24.45 -18.30
CA ASP A 185 -13.80 -24.33 -19.20
C ASP A 185 -14.16 -22.86 -19.50
N THR A 186 -14.05 -21.99 -18.50
CA THR A 186 -14.20 -20.54 -18.67
C THR A 186 -13.14 -20.00 -19.64
N VAL A 187 -11.87 -20.36 -19.43
CA VAL A 187 -10.77 -19.94 -20.30
C VAL A 187 -10.94 -20.46 -21.73
N LYS A 188 -11.37 -21.72 -21.88
CA LYS A 188 -11.64 -22.32 -23.18
C LYS A 188 -12.76 -21.57 -23.91
N THR A 189 -13.87 -21.31 -23.22
CA THR A 189 -15.03 -20.61 -23.78
C THR A 189 -14.71 -19.15 -24.14
N ASP A 190 -13.91 -18.48 -23.33
CA ASP A 190 -13.45 -17.11 -23.59
C ASP A 190 -12.53 -17.06 -24.82
N LEU A 191 -11.60 -18.01 -24.95
CA LEU A 191 -10.71 -18.11 -26.11
C LEU A 191 -11.49 -18.45 -27.39
N GLU A 192 -12.47 -19.34 -27.32
CA GLU A 192 -13.40 -19.62 -28.43
C GLU A 192 -14.20 -18.37 -28.81
N THR A 193 -14.65 -17.59 -27.82
CA THR A 193 -15.33 -16.31 -28.06
C THR A 193 -14.43 -15.33 -28.80
N ILE A 194 -13.16 -15.19 -28.38
CA ILE A 194 -12.19 -14.33 -29.06
C ILE A 194 -11.90 -14.83 -30.47
N ASP A 195 -11.83 -16.14 -30.68
CA ASP A 195 -11.60 -16.74 -31.99
C ASP A 195 -12.77 -16.52 -32.96
N SER A 196 -14.00 -16.50 -32.42
CA SER A 196 -15.23 -16.23 -33.18
C SER A 196 -15.35 -14.77 -33.68
N LEU A 197 -14.60 -13.83 -33.10
CA LEU A 197 -14.66 -12.41 -33.48
C LEU A 197 -14.19 -12.22 -34.93
N ASP A 198 -14.97 -11.61 -35.81
CA ASP A 198 -14.51 -11.32 -37.17
C ASP A 198 -13.66 -10.04 -37.23
N SER A 199 -12.43 -10.11 -36.70
CA SER A 199 -11.52 -8.97 -36.59
C SER A 199 -10.09 -9.34 -37.00
N LYS A 200 -9.40 -8.41 -37.67
CA LYS A 200 -7.96 -8.54 -38.01
C LYS A 200 -7.08 -8.58 -36.75
N TYR A 201 -7.58 -8.06 -35.63
CA TYR A 201 -6.85 -7.91 -34.37
C TYR A 201 -7.09 -9.06 -33.38
N LYS A 202 -7.61 -10.20 -33.86
CA LYS A 202 -7.86 -11.40 -33.03
C LYS A 202 -6.64 -11.86 -32.24
N LEU A 203 -5.46 -11.93 -32.86
CA LEU A 203 -4.22 -12.34 -32.20
C LEU A 203 -3.86 -11.42 -31.03
N ASN A 204 -4.00 -10.10 -31.22
CA ASN A 204 -3.73 -9.12 -30.17
C ASN A 204 -4.73 -9.27 -29.00
N ALA A 205 -5.99 -9.52 -29.30
CA ALA A 205 -7.01 -9.80 -28.29
C ALA A 205 -6.69 -11.08 -27.50
N LYS A 206 -6.26 -12.16 -28.18
CA LYS A 206 -5.80 -13.38 -27.53
C LYS A 206 -4.60 -13.11 -26.63
N ASP A 207 -3.59 -12.38 -27.09
CA ASP A 207 -2.41 -12.06 -26.26
C ASP A 207 -2.77 -11.28 -24.99
N VAL A 208 -3.69 -10.32 -25.08
CA VAL A 208 -4.19 -9.60 -23.90
C VAL A 208 -4.91 -10.56 -22.97
N TYR A 209 -5.78 -11.42 -23.51
CA TYR A 209 -6.49 -12.43 -22.73
C TYR A 209 -5.54 -13.37 -22.00
N ILE A 210 -4.51 -13.90 -22.66
CA ILE A 210 -3.54 -14.84 -22.05
C ILE A 210 -2.78 -14.18 -20.89
N LYS A 211 -2.52 -12.87 -21.00
CA LYS A 211 -1.87 -12.08 -19.95
C LYS A 211 -2.78 -11.80 -18.77
N THR A 212 -4.05 -11.49 -19.01
CA THR A 212 -4.96 -11.01 -17.95
C THR A 212 -5.99 -12.02 -17.47
N LEU A 213 -6.23 -13.08 -18.25
CA LEU A 213 -7.35 -14.04 -18.12
C LEU A 213 -8.70 -13.31 -17.95
N ASP A 214 -8.91 -12.28 -18.77
CA ASP A 214 -10.05 -11.36 -18.66
C ASP A 214 -10.57 -11.02 -20.06
N LEU A 215 -11.74 -11.58 -20.39
CA LEU A 215 -12.39 -11.40 -21.70
C LEU A 215 -12.74 -9.94 -21.96
N SER A 216 -13.14 -9.19 -20.93
CA SER A 216 -13.56 -7.79 -21.11
C SER A 216 -12.42 -6.92 -21.61
N LYS A 217 -11.20 -7.15 -21.08
CA LYS A 217 -9.99 -6.43 -21.53
C LYS A 217 -9.57 -6.84 -22.94
N ALA A 218 -9.66 -8.13 -23.27
CA ALA A 218 -9.36 -8.64 -24.59
C ALA A 218 -10.28 -8.05 -25.66
N LEU A 219 -11.60 -7.99 -25.39
CA LEU A 219 -12.59 -7.39 -26.28
C LEU A 219 -12.43 -5.87 -26.39
N ALA A 220 -12.11 -5.19 -25.29
CA ALA A 220 -11.86 -3.76 -25.30
C ALA A 220 -10.64 -3.40 -26.17
N GLU A 221 -9.57 -4.19 -26.11
CA GLU A 221 -8.40 -3.96 -26.96
C GLU A 221 -8.71 -4.24 -28.43
N ASN A 222 -9.46 -5.31 -28.73
CA ASN A 222 -9.91 -5.59 -30.10
C ASN A 222 -10.70 -4.40 -30.67
N LYS A 223 -11.68 -3.90 -29.91
CA LYS A 223 -12.48 -2.75 -30.29
C LYS A 223 -11.63 -1.49 -30.46
N ARG A 224 -10.71 -1.22 -29.54
CA ARG A 224 -9.80 -0.07 -29.63
C ARG A 224 -9.01 -0.08 -30.93
N LEU A 225 -8.49 -1.24 -31.33
CA LEU A 225 -7.71 -1.39 -32.56
C LEU A 225 -8.58 -1.28 -33.81
N ALA A 226 -9.78 -1.88 -33.79
CA ALA A 226 -10.76 -1.75 -34.88
C ALA A 226 -11.20 -0.29 -35.08
N ASP A 227 -11.55 0.41 -33.99
CA ASP A 227 -11.95 1.82 -34.02
C ASP A 227 -10.79 2.72 -34.52
N LEU A 228 -9.53 2.34 -34.26
CA LEU A 228 -8.36 3.07 -34.75
C LEU A 228 -8.16 2.86 -36.25
N GLU A 229 -8.31 1.63 -36.75
CA GLU A 229 -8.23 1.32 -38.18
C GLU A 229 -9.33 2.06 -38.96
N GLU A 230 -10.57 2.01 -38.46
CA GLU A 230 -11.71 2.71 -39.06
C GLU A 230 -11.47 4.22 -39.14
N LYS A 231 -10.94 4.84 -38.08
CA LYS A 231 -10.58 6.27 -38.10
C LYS A 231 -9.49 6.57 -39.13
N LEU A 232 -8.48 5.72 -39.25
CA LEU A 232 -7.41 5.90 -40.22
C LEU A 232 -7.92 5.72 -41.65
N GLU A 233 -8.82 4.78 -41.90
CA GLU A 233 -9.42 4.56 -43.22
C GLU A 233 -10.39 5.70 -43.60
N ALA A 234 -11.21 6.17 -42.66
CA ALA A 234 -12.06 7.34 -42.83
C ALA A 234 -11.25 8.61 -43.13
N ASP A 235 -10.14 8.84 -42.41
CA ASP A 235 -9.25 9.98 -42.68
C ASP A 235 -8.55 9.88 -44.03
N LYS A 236 -8.12 8.67 -44.44
CA LYS A 236 -7.55 8.44 -45.78
C LYS A 236 -8.58 8.71 -46.86
N ARG A 237 -9.82 8.24 -46.66
CA ARG A 237 -10.92 8.46 -47.60
C ARG A 237 -11.29 9.95 -47.71
N ARG A 238 -11.39 10.66 -46.58
CA ARG A 238 -11.64 12.11 -46.57
C ARG A 238 -10.54 12.86 -47.34
N LYS A 239 -9.26 12.55 -47.08
CA LYS A 239 -8.14 13.17 -47.80
C LYS A 239 -8.17 12.86 -49.30
N ALA A 240 -8.53 11.63 -49.69
CA ALA A 240 -8.64 11.26 -51.10
C ALA A 240 -9.82 11.98 -51.79
N GLU A 241 -10.96 12.12 -51.12
CA GLU A 241 -12.12 12.87 -51.60
C GLU A 241 -11.80 14.37 -51.72
N GLU A 242 -11.14 14.97 -50.73
CA GLU A 242 -10.66 16.35 -50.77
C GLU A 242 -9.65 16.58 -51.91
N GLU A 243 -8.71 15.67 -52.13
CA GLU A 243 -7.75 15.77 -53.24
C GLU A 243 -8.44 15.63 -54.61
N ALA A 244 -9.40 14.71 -54.73
CA ALA A 244 -10.18 14.53 -55.95
C ALA A 244 -11.05 15.76 -56.24
N GLU A 245 -11.67 16.36 -55.21
CA GLU A 245 -12.43 17.60 -55.36
C GLU A 245 -11.52 18.77 -55.74
N ARG A 246 -10.34 18.89 -55.13
CA ARG A 246 -9.35 19.91 -55.49
C ARG A 246 -8.90 19.78 -56.95
N LYS A 247 -8.67 18.55 -57.45
CA LYS A 247 -8.37 18.29 -58.87
C LYS A 247 -9.53 18.69 -59.79
N ARG A 248 -10.76 18.34 -59.43
CA ARG A 248 -11.96 18.74 -60.19
C ARG A 248 -12.14 20.26 -60.24
N GLN A 249 -11.94 20.95 -59.11
CA GLN A 249 -12.01 22.41 -59.06
C GLN A 249 -10.91 23.06 -59.91
N GLU A 250 -9.69 22.53 -59.89
CA GLU A 250 -8.60 23.02 -60.74
C GLU A 250 -8.90 22.81 -62.23
N GLU A 251 -9.48 21.67 -62.60
CA GLU A 251 -9.88 21.37 -63.98
C GLU A 251 -11.02 22.28 -64.45
N ILE A 252 -12.04 22.51 -63.62
CA ILE A 252 -13.11 23.49 -63.89
C ILE A 252 -12.52 24.90 -64.04
N ARG A 253 -11.53 25.28 -63.20
CA ARG A 253 -10.89 26.60 -63.29
C ARG A 253 -10.12 26.74 -64.59
N LYS A 254 -9.36 25.72 -65.00
CA LYS A 254 -8.67 25.69 -66.30
C LYS A 254 -9.64 25.77 -67.47
N GLN A 255 -10.78 25.07 -67.41
CA GLN A 255 -11.80 25.16 -68.45
C GLN A 255 -12.42 26.56 -68.54
N LYS A 256 -12.75 27.18 -67.40
CA LYS A 256 -13.27 28.56 -67.36
C LYS A 256 -12.25 29.59 -67.87
N GLU A 257 -10.99 29.46 -67.47
CA GLU A 257 -9.90 30.32 -67.97
C GLU A 257 -9.73 30.15 -69.49
N ALA A 258 -9.79 28.93 -70.02
CA ALA A 258 -9.74 28.67 -71.45
C ALA A 258 -10.95 29.22 -72.22
N GLU A 259 -12.17 29.08 -71.67
CA GLU A 259 -13.39 29.64 -72.26
C GLU A 259 -13.36 31.16 -72.27
N GLU A 260 -12.92 31.80 -71.19
CA GLU A 260 -12.78 33.25 -71.11
C GLU A 260 -11.72 33.76 -72.09
N GLN A 261 -10.61 33.05 -72.23
CA GLN A 261 -9.56 33.41 -73.20
C GLN A 261 -10.05 33.25 -74.64
N ALA A 262 -10.77 32.18 -74.97
CA ALA A 262 -11.40 32.01 -76.29
C ALA A 262 -12.43 33.13 -76.58
N LYS A 263 -13.18 33.57 -75.56
CA LYS A 263 -14.13 34.68 -75.69
C LYS A 263 -13.42 36.02 -75.94
N ARG A 264 -12.32 36.29 -75.22
CA ARG A 264 -11.49 37.49 -75.44
C ARG A 264 -10.86 37.50 -76.84
N GLU A 265 -10.34 36.36 -77.30
CA GLU A 265 -9.79 36.22 -78.66
C GLU A 265 -10.87 36.44 -79.73
N ALA A 266 -12.10 35.92 -79.52
CA ALA A 266 -13.22 36.16 -80.42
C ALA A 266 -13.64 37.65 -80.45
N GLU A 267 -13.71 38.32 -79.29
CA GLU A 267 -14.00 39.76 -79.22
C GLU A 267 -12.91 40.62 -79.86
N GLU A 268 -11.63 40.25 -79.70
CA GLU A 268 -10.52 40.94 -80.36
C GLU A 268 -10.55 40.73 -81.88
N ALA A 269 -10.89 39.52 -82.35
CA ALA A 269 -11.08 39.23 -83.76
C ALA A 269 -12.26 40.02 -84.36
N GLU A 270 -13.37 40.15 -83.63
CA GLU A 270 -14.51 40.97 -84.03
C GLU A 270 -14.15 42.45 -84.09
N ARG A 271 -13.40 42.97 -83.10
CA ARG A 271 -12.88 44.34 -83.12
C ARG A 271 -11.96 44.58 -84.32
N LYS A 272 -11.03 43.68 -84.62
CA LYS A 272 -10.15 43.78 -85.80
C LYS A 272 -10.94 43.72 -87.11
N ALA A 273 -12.00 42.91 -87.19
CA ALA A 273 -12.86 42.84 -88.36
C ALA A 273 -13.73 44.11 -88.53
N ALA A 274 -14.23 44.68 -87.43
CA ALA A 274 -14.97 45.93 -87.43
C ALA A 274 -14.06 47.13 -87.79
N GLU A 275 -12.82 47.14 -87.30
CA GLU A 275 -11.81 48.14 -87.65
C GLU A 275 -11.39 48.02 -89.12
N ALA A 276 -11.24 46.80 -89.66
CA ALA A 276 -10.99 46.57 -91.08
C ALA A 276 -12.16 47.05 -91.97
N LYS A 277 -13.42 46.87 -91.53
CA LYS A 277 -14.59 47.43 -92.22
C LYS A 277 -14.63 48.96 -92.16
N LYS A 278 -14.34 49.55 -91.01
CA LYS A 278 -14.24 51.02 -90.87
C LYS A 278 -13.08 51.60 -91.68
N ALA A 279 -11.96 50.90 -91.81
CA ALA A 279 -10.85 51.31 -92.66
C ALA A 279 -11.18 51.21 -94.16
N GLN A 280 -12.06 50.28 -94.56
CA GLN A 280 -12.59 50.21 -95.93
C GLN A 280 -13.65 51.29 -96.21
N GLU A 281 -14.48 51.66 -95.22
CA GLU A 281 -15.43 52.78 -95.34
C GLU A 281 -14.73 54.15 -95.32
N ALA A 282 -13.69 54.33 -94.50
CA ALA A 282 -12.88 55.57 -94.48
C ALA A 282 -12.03 55.77 -95.75
N ALA A 283 -11.77 54.70 -96.53
CA ALA A 283 -11.17 54.82 -97.86
C ALA A 283 -12.20 55.14 -98.97
N ALA A 284 -13.50 55.09 -98.67
CA ALA A 284 -14.59 55.41 -99.60
C ALA A 284 -15.19 56.82 -99.38
N GLU A 285 -14.83 57.52 -98.31
CA GLU A 285 -15.41 58.82 -97.94
C GLU A 285 -14.33 59.85 -97.58
N VAL A 286 -13.49 60.21 -98.56
CA VAL A 286 -12.71 61.45 -98.54
C VAL A 286 -12.80 62.13 -99.91
N GLU A 287 -13.93 62.80 -100.16
CA GLU A 287 -13.99 63.93 -101.08
C GLU A 287 -14.99 64.97 -100.55
N GLN A 288 -14.45 66.15 -100.18
CA GLN A 288 -15.12 67.46 -99.98
C GLN A 288 -16.01 67.60 -98.72
N THR A 289 -15.90 68.58 -97.81
CA THR A 289 -15.36 69.96 -97.81
C THR A 289 -15.16 70.50 -96.36
N GLU A 290 -14.14 71.31 -96.12
CA GLU A 290 -14.11 72.41 -95.10
C GLU A 290 -14.57 73.75 -95.75
N PRO A 291 -14.67 74.96 -95.12
CA PRO A 291 -14.33 75.42 -93.75
C PRO A 291 -15.37 76.45 -93.15
N GLN A 292 -14.93 77.23 -92.13
CA GLN A 292 -15.46 78.50 -91.55
C GLN A 292 -16.13 78.38 -90.17
N SER A 293 -15.93 79.24 -89.16
CA SER A 293 -15.13 80.47 -88.98
C SER A 293 -14.94 80.69 -87.47
N GLU A 294 -13.86 81.38 -87.11
CA GLU A 294 -13.51 81.80 -85.76
C GLU A 294 -14.49 82.81 -85.13
N MET A 295 -14.73 82.68 -83.82
CA MET A 295 -14.95 83.81 -82.91
C MET A 295 -14.58 83.41 -81.48
N GLY A 296 -13.79 84.24 -80.80
CA GLY A 296 -12.93 83.83 -79.69
C GLY A 296 -13.38 84.14 -78.25
N LYS A 297 -12.47 83.71 -77.36
CA LYS A 297 -12.23 83.97 -75.92
C LYS A 297 -12.61 82.84 -74.97
N VAL A 298 -11.67 81.98 -74.57
CA VAL A 298 -10.72 82.02 -73.41
C VAL A 298 -11.35 82.17 -72.00
N ILE A 299 -10.86 81.29 -71.11
CA ILE A 299 -10.62 81.44 -69.65
C ILE A 299 -11.72 80.99 -68.67
N GLU A 300 -11.37 79.89 -67.98
CA GLU A 300 -11.40 79.61 -66.53
C GLU A 300 -12.64 79.85 -65.63
N SER A 301 -12.71 78.92 -64.67
CA SER A 301 -12.93 79.13 -63.22
C SER A 301 -14.35 79.19 -62.65
N ILE A 302 -14.64 78.21 -61.79
CA ILE A 302 -15.43 78.30 -60.54
C ILE A 302 -14.78 77.23 -59.64
N GLU A 303 -13.78 77.45 -58.76
CA GLU A 303 -13.72 78.29 -57.55
C GLU A 303 -15.06 78.38 -56.81
N LYS A 304 -15.27 78.09 -55.53
CA LYS A 304 -14.49 77.81 -54.31
C LYS A 304 -15.55 77.28 -53.31
N SER A 305 -15.25 76.48 -52.30
CA SER A 305 -14.88 76.99 -50.97
C SER A 305 -14.70 75.75 -50.07
N ALA A 306 -13.47 75.38 -49.68
CA ALA A 306 -12.77 75.80 -48.45
C ALA A 306 -13.09 74.85 -47.26
N PHE A 307 -12.18 74.41 -46.39
CA PHE A 307 -10.80 74.81 -46.13
C PHE A 307 -10.10 73.75 -45.25
N ALA A 308 -8.80 73.57 -45.52
CA ALA A 308 -7.65 73.25 -44.65
C ALA A 308 -7.66 72.23 -43.48
N GLN A 309 -6.54 71.51 -43.50
CA GLN A 309 -5.84 70.72 -42.50
C GLN A 309 -5.14 71.61 -41.43
N ALA A 310 -5.17 71.23 -40.14
CA ALA A 310 -4.06 71.37 -39.18
C ALA A 310 -4.38 70.90 -37.74
N VAL A 311 -3.53 69.98 -37.25
CA VAL A 311 -2.79 70.00 -35.97
C VAL A 311 -3.53 70.02 -34.60
N ALA A 312 -3.22 68.97 -33.83
CA ALA A 312 -3.03 68.86 -32.38
C ALA A 312 -4.19 69.06 -31.36
N GLY A 313 -4.24 68.11 -30.42
CA GLY A 313 -4.45 68.40 -28.99
C GLY A 313 -5.78 67.97 -28.38
N GLU A 314 -5.74 66.85 -27.65
CA GLU A 314 -6.39 66.57 -26.33
C GLU A 314 -7.92 66.79 -26.20
N THR A 315 -8.76 65.90 -25.65
CA THR A 315 -8.61 64.98 -24.51
C THR A 315 -9.83 64.04 -24.42
N GLN A 316 -9.58 62.77 -24.05
CA GLN A 316 -10.39 61.81 -23.24
C GLN A 316 -11.91 61.62 -23.48
N ALA A 317 -12.31 60.38 -23.84
CA ALA A 317 -12.91 59.40 -22.89
C ALA A 317 -13.42 58.09 -23.55
N ALA A 318 -13.01 56.97 -22.94
CA ALA A 318 -13.63 55.63 -22.86
C ALA A 318 -13.66 54.68 -24.10
N PRO A 319 -13.55 53.35 -23.87
CA PRO A 319 -12.76 52.47 -24.72
C PRO A 319 -13.60 51.49 -25.56
N ALA A 320 -13.11 51.19 -26.76
CA ALA A 320 -13.70 50.18 -27.65
C ALA A 320 -12.74 49.00 -27.86
N ALA A 321 -13.35 47.82 -27.96
CA ALA A 321 -12.76 46.54 -28.25
C ALA A 321 -12.22 46.41 -29.68
N GLN A 322 -11.10 45.70 -29.84
CA GLN A 322 -10.63 44.96 -31.04
C GLN A 322 -9.88 43.72 -30.49
N VAL A 323 -10.31 42.47 -30.69
CA VAL A 323 -10.41 41.63 -31.91
C VAL A 323 -9.04 41.24 -32.50
N VAL A 324 -8.46 40.22 -31.84
CA VAL A 324 -7.72 39.02 -32.29
C VAL A 324 -6.67 39.10 -33.42
N ASP A 325 -5.43 38.73 -33.04
CA ASP A 325 -4.39 38.16 -33.90
C ASP A 325 -4.06 36.71 -33.38
N PRO A 326 -4.21 35.62 -34.17
CA PRO A 326 -4.18 34.25 -33.64
C PRO A 326 -2.83 33.52 -33.72
N PHE A 327 -1.70 34.15 -34.08
CA PHE A 327 -0.46 33.40 -34.34
C PHE A 327 0.82 34.04 -33.79
N ALA A 328 0.99 34.01 -32.47
CA ALA A 328 2.30 34.10 -31.82
C ALA A 328 2.26 33.38 -30.44
N PRO A 329 3.22 32.49 -30.12
CA PRO A 329 3.16 31.65 -28.93
C PRO A 329 3.47 32.46 -27.67
N LYS A 330 2.50 32.54 -26.76
CA LYS A 330 2.68 33.00 -25.38
C LYS A 330 3.00 31.78 -24.50
N GLU A 331 4.16 31.82 -23.86
CA GLU A 331 4.47 30.95 -22.72
C GLU A 331 3.53 31.31 -21.56
N GLU A 332 2.67 30.36 -21.17
CA GLU A 332 1.89 30.40 -19.93
C GLU A 332 2.38 29.30 -18.98
N PRO A 333 2.38 29.57 -17.65
CA PRO A 333 2.97 28.68 -16.66
C PRO A 333 2.19 27.38 -16.51
N GLU A 334 2.90 26.25 -16.44
CA GLU A 334 2.33 24.92 -16.19
C GLU A 334 1.42 24.93 -14.95
N GLN A 335 0.11 24.80 -15.17
CA GLN A 335 -0.85 24.53 -14.10
C GLN A 335 -0.79 23.04 -13.77
N GLU A 336 -0.23 22.71 -12.60
CA GLU A 336 -0.24 21.35 -12.06
C GLU A 336 -1.68 20.82 -11.94
N LYS A 337 -1.96 19.71 -12.63
CA LYS A 337 -3.26 19.05 -12.64
C LYS A 337 -3.55 18.46 -11.24
N LYS A 338 -4.62 18.94 -10.59
CA LYS A 338 -5.08 18.40 -9.30
C LYS A 338 -5.90 17.13 -9.51
N TYR A 339 -5.43 16.01 -8.95
CA TYR A 339 -6.15 14.72 -8.98
C TYR A 339 -6.90 14.50 -7.66
N ARG A 340 -8.14 14.00 -7.73
CA ARG A 340 -8.96 13.65 -6.55
C ARG A 340 -9.23 12.14 -6.55
N VAL A 341 -8.69 11.45 -5.55
CA VAL A 341 -8.88 9.99 -5.35
C VAL A 341 -9.53 9.75 -3.99
N ARG A 342 -10.46 8.79 -3.95
CA ARG A 342 -11.05 8.28 -2.69
C ARG A 342 -10.33 7.00 -2.30
N PHE A 343 -9.75 6.94 -1.11
CA PHE A 343 -9.07 5.75 -0.59
C PHE A 343 -9.36 5.58 0.90
N PHE A 344 -9.37 4.34 1.38
CA PHE A 344 -9.45 4.00 2.80
C PHE A 344 -8.08 3.49 3.27
N ALA A 345 -7.75 3.69 4.54
CA ALA A 345 -6.51 3.24 5.15
C ALA A 345 -6.82 2.54 6.47
N ASP A 346 -6.34 1.30 6.62
CA ASP A 346 -6.44 0.52 7.85
C ASP A 346 -5.10 0.51 8.57
N GLY A 347 -5.11 0.79 9.87
CA GLY A 347 -3.89 0.84 10.67
C GLY A 347 -4.16 1.15 12.13
N THR A 348 -3.11 1.10 12.94
CA THR A 348 -3.20 1.48 14.37
C THR A 348 -3.40 2.99 14.52
N LYS A 349 -3.88 3.42 15.69
CA LYS A 349 -4.11 4.86 15.99
C LYS A 349 -2.87 5.72 15.74
N GLU A 350 -1.68 5.20 16.05
CA GLU A 350 -0.41 5.88 15.82
C GLU A 350 -0.03 5.97 14.35
N GLN A 351 -0.28 4.92 13.56
CA GLN A 351 -0.02 4.89 12.12
C GLN A 351 -0.94 5.85 11.36
N LEU A 352 -2.23 5.89 11.72
CA LEU A 352 -3.19 6.83 11.15
C LEU A 352 -2.88 8.28 11.56
N GLY A 353 -2.38 8.50 12.79
CA GLY A 353 -1.91 9.81 13.23
C GLY A 353 -0.74 10.33 12.39
N LYS A 354 0.25 9.47 12.10
CA LYS A 354 1.38 9.80 11.21
C LYS A 354 0.93 10.10 9.78
N LEU A 355 -0.05 9.36 9.27
CA LEU A 355 -0.61 9.59 7.93
C LEU A 355 -1.33 10.94 7.82
N ILE A 356 -2.08 11.34 8.85
CA ILE A 356 -2.74 12.66 8.89
C ILE A 356 -1.71 13.78 8.95
N ALA A 357 -0.65 13.63 9.76
CA ALA A 357 0.43 14.61 9.83
C ALA A 357 1.09 14.82 8.45
N PHE A 358 1.39 13.73 7.76
CA PHE A 358 1.95 13.76 6.40
C PHE A 358 1.03 14.47 5.39
N MET A 359 -0.28 14.22 5.45
CA MET A 359 -1.24 14.89 4.54
C MET A 359 -1.32 16.39 4.79
N ASN A 360 -1.29 16.82 6.05
CA ASN A 360 -1.31 18.23 6.40
C ASN A 360 -0.02 18.94 5.96
N GLU A 361 1.14 18.30 6.18
CA GLU A 361 2.45 18.84 5.79
C GLU A 361 2.57 19.04 4.28
N ASN A 362 1.94 18.17 3.49
CA ASN A 362 1.93 18.23 2.03
C ASN A 362 0.71 18.95 1.43
N ASN A 363 -0.08 19.69 2.23
CA ASN A 363 -1.30 20.39 1.79
C ASN A 363 -2.34 19.51 1.06
N ILE A 364 -2.40 18.22 1.40
CA ILE A 364 -3.33 17.25 0.82
C ILE A 364 -4.64 17.30 1.60
N LYS A 365 -5.74 17.63 0.90
CA LYS A 365 -7.09 17.66 1.50
C LYS A 365 -7.63 16.24 1.66
N TYR A 366 -8.05 15.87 2.86
CA TYR A 366 -8.68 14.58 3.18
C TYR A 366 -10.08 14.77 3.78
N GLY A 367 -10.91 13.72 3.73
CA GLY A 367 -12.29 13.74 4.24
C GLY A 367 -12.79 12.33 4.57
N LYS A 368 -13.85 12.22 5.37
CA LYS A 368 -14.45 10.93 5.74
C LYS A 368 -15.14 10.29 4.53
N ILE A 369 -14.85 9.02 4.29
CA ILE A 369 -15.57 8.19 3.32
C ILE A 369 -16.63 7.41 4.09
N ALA A 370 -17.88 7.47 3.65
CA ALA A 370 -18.96 6.65 4.21
C ALA A 370 -18.64 5.18 3.94
N LYS A 371 -18.69 4.36 4.99
CA LYS A 371 -18.46 2.92 4.90
C LYS A 371 -19.60 2.32 4.07
N GLU A 372 -19.33 1.84 2.86
CA GLU A 372 -20.29 0.98 2.16
C GLU A 372 -20.37 -0.32 2.96
N SER A 373 -21.56 -0.57 3.49
CA SER A 373 -21.91 -1.78 4.23
C SER A 373 -21.67 -2.99 3.34
N LYS A 374 -20.81 -3.90 3.80
CA LYS A 374 -20.58 -5.21 3.18
C LYS A 374 -21.45 -6.24 3.85
#